data_AF-D8RAB4-F1
#
_entry.id   AF-D8RAB4-F1
#
_cell.length_a   1.000
_cell.length_b   1.000
_cell.length_c   1.000
_cell.angle_alpha   90.00
_cell.angle_beta   90.00
_cell.angle_gamma   90.00
#
_symmetry.space_group_name_H-M   'P 1'
#
loop_
_entity.id
_entity.type
_entity.pdbx_description
1 polymer ?
#
loop_
_entity_poly.entity_id
_entity_poly.type
_entity_poly.pdbx_seq_one_letter_code
_entity_poly.pdbx_strand_id
1 'polypeptide(L)'
;MEADAPLDCAHFLLTPTRTRCELVVSSGDQTEKLASGLLQPFSSHIKAVNEEIDKGGCSIKLEPSGDDAASWFTKGTMERFVRFVSTPEVLERVDSVDNELSQLEETLSRHNDGSVMQNSSAGEQENPNLQLLKALEARRAILQKEKSMAFARAEAAGFSAKNTSDLMRFAQQFGASRLR
;
A
#
# COMPACT_ATOMS: atom_id res chain seq x y z
N MET A 1 -5.55 -23.41 8.42
CA MET A 1 -4.16 -23.01 8.71
C MET A 1 -4.15 -21.76 9.57
N GLU A 2 -3.13 -21.59 10.41
CA GLU A 2 -2.89 -20.36 11.17
C GLU A 2 -2.43 -19.21 10.25
N ALA A 3 -2.58 -17.96 10.69
CA ALA A 3 -2.21 -16.79 9.90
C ALA A 3 -0.69 -16.76 9.58
N ASP A 4 0.16 -17.19 10.50
CA ASP A 4 1.62 -17.19 10.31
C ASP A 4 2.12 -18.46 9.61
N ALA A 5 1.22 -19.35 9.17
CA ALA A 5 1.61 -20.54 8.44
C ALA A 5 2.22 -20.15 7.08
N PRO A 6 3.46 -20.61 6.77
CA PRO A 6 4.06 -20.40 5.46
C PRO A 6 3.28 -21.19 4.40
N LEU A 7 3.12 -20.60 3.23
CA LEU A 7 2.43 -21.21 2.10
C LEU A 7 3.44 -21.68 1.06
N ASP A 8 3.15 -22.79 0.40
CA ASP A 8 3.92 -23.23 -0.76
C ASP A 8 3.46 -22.49 -2.01
N CYS A 9 2.15 -22.24 -2.12
CA CYS A 9 1.57 -21.54 -3.26
C CYS A 9 0.17 -20.98 -2.96
N ALA A 10 -0.25 -20.05 -3.81
CA ALA A 10 -1.62 -19.58 -3.91
C ALA A 10 -2.14 -19.76 -5.34
N HIS A 11 -3.38 -20.20 -5.48
CA HIS A 11 -4.04 -20.48 -6.75
C HIS A 11 -5.28 -19.61 -6.91
N PHE A 12 -5.33 -18.86 -8.01
CA PHE A 12 -6.59 -18.30 -8.50
C PHE A 12 -7.20 -19.30 -9.47
N LEU A 13 -8.33 -19.89 -9.08
CA LEU A 13 -9.12 -20.79 -9.93
C LEU A 13 -10.18 -19.97 -10.64
N LEU A 14 -10.07 -19.85 -11.97
CA LEU A 14 -10.95 -19.00 -12.77
C LEU A 14 -12.21 -19.76 -13.17
N THR A 15 -13.32 -19.04 -13.21
CA THR A 15 -14.55 -19.51 -13.87
C THR A 15 -14.35 -19.60 -15.39
N PRO A 16 -15.16 -20.40 -16.12
CA PRO A 16 -15.02 -20.52 -17.57
C PRO A 16 -15.11 -19.19 -18.34
N THR A 17 -15.89 -18.23 -17.82
CA THR A 17 -16.01 -16.88 -18.41
C THR A 17 -14.87 -15.95 -18.02
N ARG A 18 -13.96 -16.38 -17.13
CA ARG A 18 -12.80 -15.62 -16.62
C ARG A 18 -13.14 -14.27 -15.99
N THR A 19 -14.38 -14.11 -15.53
CA THR A 19 -14.86 -12.90 -14.82
C THR A 19 -14.76 -13.04 -13.31
N ARG A 20 -14.77 -14.28 -12.81
CA ARG A 20 -14.73 -14.63 -11.39
C ARG A 20 -13.64 -15.63 -11.10
N CYS A 21 -13.15 -15.61 -9.85
CA CYS A 21 -12.16 -16.55 -9.36
C CYS A 21 -12.41 -17.00 -7.92
N GLU A 22 -11.81 -18.13 -7.56
CA GLU A 22 -11.60 -18.54 -6.17
C GLU A 22 -10.11 -18.46 -5.85
N LEU A 23 -9.75 -17.88 -4.71
CA LEU A 23 -8.39 -17.87 -4.20
C LEU A 23 -8.24 -18.99 -3.18
N VAL A 24 -7.37 -19.95 -3.48
CA VAL A 24 -7.04 -21.10 -2.64
C VAL A 24 -5.56 -21.04 -2.30
N VAL A 25 -5.20 -21.28 -1.04
CA VAL A 25 -3.81 -21.35 -0.59
C VAL A 25 -3.46 -22.77 -0.15
N SER A 26 -2.19 -23.14 -0.32
CA SER A 26 -1.70 -24.48 -0.01
C SER A 26 -0.44 -24.42 0.86
N SER A 27 -0.36 -25.33 1.83
CA SER A 27 0.81 -25.55 2.70
C SER A 27 0.91 -27.04 3.01
N GLY A 28 1.93 -27.70 2.48
CA GLY A 28 2.03 -29.15 2.40
C GLY A 28 0.79 -29.78 1.77
N ASP A 29 0.20 -30.74 2.48
CA ASP A 29 -1.03 -31.44 2.05
C ASP A 29 -2.32 -30.68 2.39
N GLN A 30 -2.21 -29.53 3.07
CA GLN A 30 -3.35 -28.73 3.44
C GLN A 30 -3.66 -27.70 2.36
N THR A 31 -4.95 -27.53 2.06
CA THR A 31 -5.44 -26.46 1.19
C THR A 31 -6.60 -25.75 1.84
N GLU A 32 -6.70 -24.43 1.64
CA GLU A 32 -7.74 -23.60 2.24
C GLU A 32 -8.20 -22.52 1.26
N LYS A 33 -9.51 -22.35 1.12
CA LYS A 33 -10.09 -21.27 0.31
C LYS A 33 -10.14 -19.99 1.12
N LEU A 34 -9.48 -18.93 0.65
CA LEU A 34 -9.44 -17.63 1.32
C LEU A 34 -10.51 -16.65 0.82
N ALA A 35 -10.80 -16.68 -0.48
CA ALA A 35 -11.73 -15.72 -1.09
C ALA A 35 -12.41 -16.28 -2.34
N SER A 36 -13.53 -15.68 -2.72
CA SER A 36 -14.19 -15.91 -4.01
C SER A 36 -14.90 -14.64 -4.44
N GLY A 37 -14.81 -14.28 -5.72
CA GLY A 37 -15.37 -13.03 -6.20
C GLY A 37 -15.02 -12.72 -7.64
N LEU A 38 -15.12 -11.45 -7.99
CA LEU A 38 -14.68 -10.94 -9.29
C LEU A 38 -13.17 -11.04 -9.40
N LEU A 39 -12.68 -11.39 -10.59
CA LEU A 39 -11.26 -11.39 -10.91
C LEU A 39 -10.73 -9.96 -11.13
N GLN A 40 -11.59 -9.06 -11.59
CA GLN A 40 -11.23 -7.70 -12.02
C GLN A 40 -10.46 -6.89 -10.94
N PRO A 41 -10.84 -6.92 -9.65
CA PRO A 41 -10.03 -6.29 -8.61
C PRO A 41 -8.59 -6.84 -8.59
N PHE A 42 -8.40 -8.15 -8.66
CA PHE A 42 -7.07 -8.77 -8.65
C PHE A 42 -6.26 -8.48 -9.93
N SER A 43 -6.89 -8.47 -11.10
CA SER A 43 -6.22 -8.20 -12.39
C SER A 43 -5.76 -6.75 -12.51
N SER A 44 -6.44 -5.81 -11.85
CA SER A 44 -6.00 -4.42 -11.73
C SER A 44 -4.72 -4.26 -10.88
N HIS A 45 -4.36 -5.28 -10.09
CA HIS A 45 -3.22 -5.23 -9.18
C HIS A 45 -2.10 -6.18 -9.59
N ILE A 46 -2.36 -7.44 -9.95
CA ILE A 46 -1.31 -8.45 -10.19
C ILE A 46 -1.01 -8.56 -11.68
N LYS A 47 0.21 -8.20 -12.10
CA LYS A 47 0.63 -8.34 -13.51
C LYS A 47 0.61 -9.80 -13.98
N ALA A 48 1.06 -10.73 -13.13
CA ALA A 48 1.03 -12.17 -13.41
C ALA A 48 -0.37 -12.70 -13.72
N VAL A 49 -1.43 -12.06 -13.18
CA VAL A 49 -2.81 -12.45 -13.50
C VAL A 49 -3.15 -12.13 -14.95
N ASN A 50 -2.73 -10.96 -15.45
CA ASN A 50 -2.99 -10.56 -16.83
C ASN A 50 -2.24 -11.45 -17.84
N GLU A 51 -0.96 -11.74 -17.55
CA GLU A 51 -0.14 -12.59 -18.42
C GLU A 51 -0.70 -14.00 -18.59
N GLU A 52 -1.39 -14.54 -17.57
CA GLU A 52 -1.96 -15.89 -17.61
C GLU A 52 -3.37 -15.91 -18.24
N ILE A 53 -4.13 -14.82 -18.10
CA ILE A 53 -5.39 -14.61 -18.83
C ILE A 53 -5.12 -14.59 -20.35
N ASP A 54 -4.08 -13.89 -20.79
CA ASP A 54 -3.72 -13.75 -22.21
C ASP A 54 -3.33 -15.10 -22.85
N LYS A 55 -2.75 -16.02 -22.07
CA LYS A 55 -2.41 -17.38 -22.52
C LYS A 55 -3.61 -18.33 -22.54
N GLY A 56 -4.76 -17.90 -22.00
CA GLY A 56 -5.97 -18.71 -21.93
C GLY A 56 -6.03 -19.72 -20.79
N GLY A 57 -5.20 -19.57 -19.75
CA GLY A 57 -5.22 -20.43 -18.57
C GLY A 57 -6.53 -20.31 -17.77
N CYS A 58 -6.93 -21.40 -17.10
CA CYS A 58 -8.05 -21.41 -16.15
C CYS A 58 -7.58 -21.32 -14.69
N SER A 59 -6.27 -21.32 -14.45
CA SER A 59 -5.70 -21.17 -13.13
C SER A 59 -4.44 -20.31 -13.18
N ILE A 60 -4.21 -19.56 -12.12
CA ILE A 60 -3.05 -18.68 -11.98
C ILE A 60 -2.38 -19.06 -10.68
N LYS A 61 -1.15 -19.55 -10.75
CA LYS A 61 -0.40 -19.99 -9.58
C LYS A 61 0.61 -18.91 -9.19
N LEU A 62 0.56 -18.49 -7.94
CA LEU A 62 1.58 -17.65 -7.31
C LEU A 62 2.44 -18.56 -6.43
N GLU A 63 3.73 -18.62 -6.76
CA GLU A 63 4.74 -19.32 -5.97
C GLU A 63 5.78 -18.31 -5.50
N PRO A 64 6.11 -18.28 -4.19
CA PRO A 64 7.16 -17.40 -3.70
C PRO A 64 8.51 -17.88 -4.25
N SER A 65 9.45 -16.95 -4.41
CA SER A 65 10.77 -17.24 -4.96
C SER A 65 11.83 -16.64 -4.05
N GLY A 66 12.91 -17.38 -3.81
CA GLY A 66 13.99 -16.96 -2.92
C GLY A 66 13.95 -17.64 -1.54
N ASP A 67 15.08 -17.59 -0.86
CA ASP A 67 15.33 -18.36 0.37
C ASP A 67 14.55 -17.84 1.59
N ASP A 68 14.07 -16.59 1.56
CA ASP A 68 13.30 -15.96 2.64
C ASP A 68 11.78 -16.05 2.44
N ALA A 69 11.31 -16.74 1.39
CA ALA A 69 9.90 -16.92 1.03
C ALA A 69 9.00 -17.28 2.23
N ALA A 70 9.44 -18.23 3.06
CA ALA A 70 8.67 -18.71 4.21
C ALA A 70 8.41 -17.62 5.27
N SER A 71 9.21 -16.56 5.30
CA SER A 71 9.07 -15.48 6.29
C SER A 71 7.97 -14.48 5.97
N TRP A 72 7.63 -14.29 4.69
CA TRP A 72 6.69 -13.25 4.25
C TRP A 72 5.50 -13.82 3.46
N PHE A 73 5.64 -14.97 2.79
CA PHE A 73 4.57 -15.61 2.03
C PHE A 73 3.75 -16.55 2.91
N THR A 74 2.94 -15.96 3.78
CA THR A 74 2.09 -16.66 4.75
C THR A 74 0.61 -16.49 4.43
N LYS A 75 -0.25 -17.30 5.06
CA LYS A 75 -1.71 -17.14 4.98
C LYS A 75 -2.14 -15.71 5.34
N GLY A 76 -1.59 -15.16 6.40
CA GLY A 76 -1.89 -13.81 6.87
C GLY A 76 -1.52 -12.74 5.85
N THR A 77 -0.39 -12.89 5.16
CA THR A 77 -0.03 -11.99 4.06
C THR A 77 -1.04 -12.09 2.93
N MET A 78 -1.51 -13.29 2.61
CA MET A 78 -2.52 -13.47 1.58
C MET A 78 -3.88 -12.87 1.94
N GLU A 79 -4.36 -13.08 3.16
CA GLU A 79 -5.60 -12.47 3.62
C GLU A 79 -5.51 -10.94 3.66
N ARG A 80 -4.35 -10.37 4.01
CA ARG A 80 -4.13 -8.92 3.96
C ARG A 80 -4.17 -8.39 2.54
N PHE A 81 -3.56 -9.09 1.60
CA PHE A 81 -3.65 -8.73 0.19
C PHE A 81 -5.10 -8.78 -0.33
N VAL A 82 -5.89 -9.79 0.05
CA VAL A 82 -7.33 -9.84 -0.28
C VAL A 82 -8.08 -8.63 0.28
N ARG A 83 -7.79 -8.24 1.54
CA ARG A 83 -8.35 -7.02 2.14
C ARG A 83 -7.94 -5.77 1.36
N PHE A 84 -6.65 -5.65 0.99
CA PHE A 84 -6.15 -4.53 0.21
C PHE A 84 -6.88 -4.39 -1.13
N VAL A 85 -7.05 -5.48 -1.87
CA VAL A 85 -7.75 -5.48 -3.16
C VAL A 85 -9.21 -4.99 -3.01
N SER A 86 -9.80 -5.16 -1.82
CA SER A 86 -11.17 -4.73 -1.53
C SER A 86 -11.26 -3.25 -1.09
N THR A 87 -10.21 -2.71 -0.47
CA THR A 87 -10.18 -1.35 0.08
C THR A 87 -8.78 -0.71 -0.07
N PRO A 88 -8.29 -0.50 -1.30
CA PRO A 88 -6.94 0.01 -1.54
C PRO A 88 -6.76 1.45 -1.04
N GLU A 89 -7.85 2.22 -0.98
CA GLU A 89 -7.86 3.65 -0.62
C GLU A 89 -7.34 3.90 0.80
N VAL A 90 -7.41 2.89 1.68
CA VAL A 90 -6.93 2.98 3.06
C VAL A 90 -5.41 3.16 3.11
N LEU A 91 -4.65 2.36 2.34
CA LEU A 91 -3.19 2.48 2.27
C LEU A 91 -2.76 3.64 1.39
N GLU A 92 -3.46 3.90 0.28
CA GLU A 92 -3.19 5.04 -0.60
C GLU A 92 -3.35 6.37 0.15
N ARG A 93 -4.25 6.44 1.13
CA ARG A 93 -4.39 7.64 1.95
C ARG A 93 -3.18 7.85 2.85
N VAL A 94 -2.57 6.79 3.40
CA VAL A 94 -1.36 6.90 4.22
C VAL A 94 -0.22 7.44 3.38
N ASP A 95 0.02 6.82 2.22
CA ASP A 95 1.07 7.23 1.29
C ASP A 95 0.88 8.68 0.81
N SER A 96 -0.35 9.07 0.45
CA SER A 96 -0.66 10.44 0.05
C SER A 96 -0.39 11.48 1.15
N VAL A 97 -0.73 11.20 2.41
CA VAL A 97 -0.39 12.12 3.52
C VAL A 97 1.12 12.21 3.69
N ASP A 98 1.81 11.07 3.68
CA ASP A 98 3.25 11.02 3.89
C ASP A 98 4.00 11.80 2.80
N ASN A 99 3.62 11.62 1.52
CA ASN A 99 4.17 12.35 0.40
C ASN A 99 3.91 13.87 0.49
N GLU A 100 2.70 14.27 0.87
CA GLU A 100 2.38 15.70 1.06
C GLU A 100 3.19 16.30 2.22
N LEU A 101 3.35 15.56 3.32
CA LEU A 101 4.12 16.00 4.47
C LEU A 101 5.62 16.16 4.11
N SER A 102 6.20 15.21 3.38
CA SER A 102 7.58 15.30 2.90
C SER A 102 7.80 16.50 1.98
N GLN A 103 6.91 16.73 1.00
CA GLN A 103 6.98 17.89 0.12
C GLN A 103 6.87 19.22 0.89
N LEU A 104 6.04 19.26 1.92
CA LEU A 104 5.88 20.43 2.78
C LEU A 104 7.14 20.69 3.62
N GLU A 105 7.76 19.64 4.17
CA GLU A 105 9.01 19.73 4.93
C GLU A 105 10.19 20.22 4.07
N GLU A 106 10.28 19.75 2.83
CA GLU A 106 11.24 20.26 1.85
C GLU A 106 10.99 21.75 1.55
N THR A 107 9.72 22.14 1.37
CA THR A 107 9.34 23.54 1.11
C THR A 107 9.71 24.46 2.27
N LEU A 108 9.44 24.01 3.50
CA LEU A 108 9.80 24.73 4.74
C LEU A 108 11.32 24.86 4.91
N SER A 109 12.07 23.79 4.65
CA SER A 109 13.54 23.80 4.76
C SER A 109 14.15 24.83 3.81
N ARG A 110 13.66 24.88 2.56
CA ARG A 110 14.09 25.87 1.55
C ARG A 110 13.75 27.30 1.93
N HIS A 111 12.63 27.53 2.62
CA HIS A 111 12.24 28.86 3.10
C HIS A 111 13.12 29.34 4.26
N ASN A 112 13.57 28.43 5.12
CA ASN A 112 14.43 28.76 6.25
C ASN A 112 15.83 29.18 5.78
N ASP A 113 16.38 28.51 4.76
CA ASP A 113 17.67 28.86 4.16
C ASP A 113 17.63 30.17 3.33
N GLY A 114 16.45 30.56 2.82
CA GLY A 114 16.27 31.80 2.05
C GLY A 114 16.00 33.07 2.88
N SER A 115 15.65 32.95 4.16
CA SER A 115 15.20 34.10 4.98
C SER A 115 16.33 34.87 5.68
N VAL A 116 17.58 34.39 5.62
CA VAL A 116 18.76 35.08 6.21
C VAL A 116 19.10 36.40 5.48
N MET A 117 18.48 36.70 4.34
CA MET A 117 18.80 37.88 3.53
C MET A 117 17.57 38.71 3.15
N GLN A 118 16.91 39.34 4.12
CA GLN A 118 16.21 40.63 3.90
C GLN A 118 15.75 41.24 5.22
N ASN A 119 16.64 42.01 5.84
CA ASN A 119 16.30 42.93 6.91
C ASN A 119 16.33 44.34 6.32
N SER A 120 15.18 44.89 5.90
CA SER A 120 15.06 46.32 5.58
C SER A 120 13.63 46.83 5.72
N SER A 121 13.53 47.84 6.58
CA SER A 121 12.51 48.91 6.69
C SER A 121 11.09 48.62 7.20
N ALA A 122 10.74 49.46 8.17
CA ALA A 122 9.49 49.56 8.91
C ALA A 122 8.29 49.94 8.03
N GLY A 123 7.16 49.28 8.33
CA GLY A 123 5.81 49.57 7.87
C GLY A 123 4.92 48.39 8.25
N GLU A 124 3.72 48.63 8.79
CA GLU A 124 2.74 47.64 9.26
C GLU A 124 2.12 46.79 8.14
N GLN A 125 2.94 46.30 7.22
CA GLN A 125 2.54 45.36 6.19
C GLN A 125 3.15 44.02 6.58
N GLU A 126 2.32 43.11 7.10
CA GLU A 126 2.77 41.75 7.43
C GLU A 126 3.57 41.20 6.25
N ASN A 127 4.83 40.85 6.51
CA ASN A 127 5.73 40.34 5.48
C ASN A 127 5.04 39.14 4.81
N PRO A 128 4.78 39.17 3.49
CA PRO A 128 4.09 38.08 2.80
C PRO A 128 4.82 36.73 2.98
N ASN A 129 6.15 36.76 3.19
CA ASN A 129 6.93 35.57 3.54
C ASN A 129 6.60 35.02 4.95
N LEU A 130 6.34 35.90 5.92
CA LEU A 130 5.92 35.50 7.27
C LEU A 130 4.51 34.90 7.25
N GLN A 131 3.59 35.47 6.46
CA GLN A 131 2.25 34.90 6.29
C GLN A 131 2.30 33.53 5.60
N LEU A 132 3.13 33.39 4.56
CA LEU A 132 3.35 32.11 3.88
C LEU A 132 3.94 31.06 4.84
N LEU A 133 4.95 31.42 5.63
CA LEU A 133 5.54 30.51 6.62
C LEU A 133 4.48 30.04 7.64
N LYS A 134 3.70 30.97 8.20
CA LYS A 134 2.59 30.63 9.11
C LYS A 134 1.58 29.67 8.46
N ALA A 135 1.25 29.90 7.19
CA ALA A 135 0.32 29.03 6.45
C ALA A 135 0.90 27.63 6.23
N LEU A 136 2.19 27.52 5.88
CA LEU A 136 2.88 26.24 5.72
C LEU A 136 2.97 25.48 7.06
N GLU A 137 3.28 26.16 8.16
CA GLU A 137 3.30 25.55 9.49
C GLU A 137 1.92 25.08 9.94
N ALA A 138 0.86 25.86 9.67
CA ALA A 138 -0.52 25.45 9.93
C ALA A 138 -0.91 24.22 9.11
N ARG A 139 -0.54 24.15 7.82
CA ARG A 139 -0.77 22.97 6.99
C ARG A 139 -0.02 21.75 7.53
N ARG A 140 1.22 21.92 7.99
CA ARG A 140 2.01 20.84 8.62
C ARG A 140 1.30 20.27 9.84
N ALA A 141 0.78 21.12 10.72
CA ALA A 141 0.06 20.68 11.91
C ALA A 141 -1.22 19.90 11.55
N ILE A 142 -1.96 20.35 10.54
CA ILE A 142 -3.14 19.64 10.02
C ILE A 142 -2.73 18.29 9.43
N LEU A 143 -1.69 18.23 8.59
CA LEU A 143 -1.22 17.00 7.97
C LEU A 143 -0.73 15.96 8.97
N GLN A 144 -0.07 16.38 10.05
CA GLN A 144 0.33 15.46 11.12
C GLN A 144 -0.89 14.79 11.77
N LYS A 145 -1.99 15.53 11.97
CA LYS A 145 -3.25 14.95 12.45
C LYS A 145 -3.88 14.01 11.42
N GLU A 146 -3.90 14.41 10.14
CA GLU A 146 -4.39 13.58 9.05
C GLU A 146 -3.60 12.27 8.94
N LYS A 147 -2.28 12.32 9.14
CA LYS A 147 -1.37 11.17 9.16
C LYS A 147 -1.78 10.19 10.25
N SER A 148 -1.89 10.65 11.51
CA SER A 148 -2.33 9.79 12.61
C SER A 148 -3.69 9.15 12.35
N MET A 149 -4.62 9.90 11.75
CA MET A 149 -5.94 9.37 11.38
C MET A 149 -5.86 8.34 10.24
N ALA A 150 -4.98 8.53 9.26
CA ALA A 150 -4.77 7.57 8.18
C ALA A 150 -4.15 6.27 8.72
N PHE A 151 -3.14 6.36 9.60
CA PHE A 151 -2.55 5.20 10.27
C PHE A 151 -3.56 4.43 11.12
N ALA A 152 -4.38 5.13 11.92
CA ALA A 152 -5.41 4.47 12.72
C ALA A 152 -6.44 3.72 11.85
N ARG A 153 -6.78 4.26 10.68
CA ARG A 153 -7.66 3.57 9.72
C ARG A 153 -6.98 2.36 9.07
N ALA A 154 -5.71 2.48 8.70
CA ALA A 154 -4.92 1.38 8.18
C ALA A 154 -4.84 0.22 9.19
N GLU A 155 -4.56 0.53 10.46
CA GLU A 155 -4.48 -0.46 11.53
C GLU A 155 -5.84 -1.13 11.78
N ALA A 156 -6.93 -0.34 11.82
CA ALA A 156 -8.28 -0.88 11.94
C ALA A 156 -8.69 -1.78 10.76
N ALA A 157 -8.13 -1.54 9.56
CA ALA A 157 -8.31 -2.39 8.38
C ALA A 157 -7.38 -3.62 8.36
N GLY A 158 -6.50 -3.78 9.36
CA GLY A 158 -5.57 -4.91 9.50
C GLY A 158 -4.17 -4.66 8.92
N PHE A 159 -3.85 -3.43 8.51
CA PHE A 159 -2.54 -3.03 8.01
C PHE A 159 -1.73 -2.35 9.12
N SER A 160 -0.66 -2.99 9.57
CA SER A 160 0.25 -2.46 10.58
C SER A 160 1.66 -2.37 10.02
N ALA A 161 2.48 -1.45 10.54
CA ALA A 161 3.85 -1.28 10.06
C ALA A 161 4.68 -2.59 10.02
N LYS A 162 4.39 -3.54 10.93
CA LYS A 162 5.07 -4.84 10.97
C LYS A 162 4.66 -5.78 9.84
N ASN A 163 3.40 -5.72 9.41
CA ASN A 163 2.85 -6.64 8.43
C ASN A 163 2.81 -6.05 7.01
N THR A 164 2.95 -4.73 6.89
CA THR A 164 3.04 -4.06 5.59
C THR A 164 4.32 -4.46 4.86
N SER A 165 5.45 -4.71 5.55
CA SER A 165 6.69 -5.16 4.91
C SER A 165 6.51 -6.45 4.10
N ASP A 166 5.75 -7.41 4.62
CA ASP A 166 5.48 -8.67 3.92
C ASP A 166 4.57 -8.45 2.71
N LEU A 167 3.63 -7.52 2.84
CA LEU A 167 2.75 -7.10 1.74
C LEU A 167 3.54 -6.35 0.65
N MET A 168 4.53 -5.54 1.01
CA MET A 168 5.45 -4.90 0.06
C MET A 168 6.30 -5.94 -0.68
N ARG A 169 6.83 -6.96 0.03
CA ARG A 169 7.56 -8.07 -0.61
C ARG A 169 6.67 -8.84 -1.58
N PHE A 170 5.44 -9.16 -1.18
CA PHE A 170 4.45 -9.76 -2.06
C PHE A 170 4.23 -8.89 -3.31
N ALA A 171 4.09 -7.58 -3.14
CA ALA A 171 3.88 -6.66 -4.24
C ALA A 171 5.06 -6.59 -5.21
N GLN A 172 6.29 -6.61 -4.69
CA GLN A 172 7.50 -6.62 -5.49
C GLN A 172 7.61 -7.90 -6.33
N GLN A 173 7.33 -9.06 -5.74
CA GLN A 173 7.50 -10.33 -6.45
C GLN A 173 6.40 -10.60 -7.47
N PHE A 174 5.13 -10.34 -7.12
CA PHE A 174 3.98 -10.65 -7.98
C PHE A 174 3.48 -9.45 -8.80
N GLY A 175 4.15 -8.30 -8.67
CA GLY A 175 3.87 -7.10 -9.46
C GLY A 175 2.61 -6.36 -9.03
N ALA A 176 2.27 -6.35 -7.73
CA ALA A 176 1.15 -5.59 -7.17
C ALA A 176 1.44 -4.08 -7.13
N SER A 177 1.34 -3.40 -8.27
CA SER A 177 1.84 -2.02 -8.46
C SER A 177 1.26 -0.97 -7.52
N ARG A 178 0.01 -1.11 -7.08
CA ARG A 178 -0.65 -0.18 -6.13
C ARG A 178 -0.25 -0.41 -4.66
N LEU A 179 0.54 -1.43 -4.36
CA LEU A 179 1.14 -1.71 -3.04
C LEU A 179 2.62 -1.29 -3.00
N ARG A 180 3.03 -0.29 -3.78
CA ARG A 180 4.42 0.20 -3.82
C ARG A 180 4.61 1.45 -3.02
#